data_AF-A0A2E6VJK0-F1
#
_entry.id   AF-A0A2E6VJK0-F1
#
_cell.length_a   1.000
_cell.length_b   1.000
_cell.length_c   1.000
_cell.angle_alpha   90.00
_cell.angle_beta   90.00
_cell.angle_gamma   90.00
#
_symmetry.space_group_name_H-M   'P 1'
#
loop_
_entity.id
_entity.type
_entity.pdbx_description
1 polymer ?
#
loop_
_entity_poly.entity_id
_entity_poly.type
_entity_poly.pdbx_seq_one_letter_code
_entity_poly.pdbx_strand_id
1 'polypeptide(L)'
;MNTFKEMYFPSSEARALNKRLREEHERFLLENPNWVPNELRLLPKIIARTLNKMCPKTPLMVPLGWIDGTTWADMQERERIAQLPEREKLKDAKAHNDAIRGRCFRIPRPYEVKSEEAAFKSVQAFAEVDRRVFNSETFDQVIPNEVLDAFNEFWERVAEPGEWWSGKERIAIAEEIRKAHDKKVKPQNIPLNEISDKPKSIISPLTQEITRKVTCESYKIDKEWAAHATELMGPGKYSELLSIVVNLLPVDIFCRLSGRPVVSLPVPKSGKPTKQVPEGIVSGEAYVPWVKEWIGPNVSRALSYVQKDNQIRMKLVSSMYLGLENAPGGETKFISMRWDEDEPLNRAQVELIAARTSAINECFY
;
A
#
# COMPACT_ATOMS: atom_id res chain seq x y z
N MET A 1 -23.84 -11.69 -1.57
CA MET A 1 -23.98 -11.61 -0.11
C MET A 1 -23.17 -10.42 0.39
N ASN A 2 -23.73 -9.65 1.32
CA ASN A 2 -23.38 -8.28 1.71
C ASN A 2 -21.90 -8.00 2.05
N THR A 3 -21.24 -7.22 1.18
CA THR A 3 -19.93 -6.55 1.36
C THR A 3 -19.95 -5.29 2.23
N PHE A 4 -21.03 -5.07 3.00
CA PHE A 4 -21.29 -3.80 3.70
C PHE A 4 -21.10 -3.83 5.23
N LYS A 5 -20.63 -4.94 5.83
CA LYS A 5 -20.62 -5.10 7.30
C LYS A 5 -19.45 -4.47 8.06
N GLU A 6 -18.42 -3.94 7.38
CA GLU A 6 -17.21 -3.38 8.02
C GLU A 6 -16.88 -1.94 7.63
N MET A 7 -17.84 -1.18 7.11
CA MET A 7 -17.76 0.28 7.27
C MET A 7 -18.03 0.60 8.74
N TYR A 8 -17.09 1.26 9.43
CA TYR A 8 -17.37 1.81 10.76
C TYR A 8 -18.47 2.86 10.60
N PHE A 9 -19.71 2.48 10.88
CA PHE A 9 -20.77 3.43 11.12
C PHE A 9 -20.74 3.78 12.61
N PRO A 10 -20.74 5.07 12.98
CA PRO A 10 -20.69 5.44 14.37
C PRO A 10 -21.89 4.82 15.10
N SER A 11 -21.62 4.11 16.20
CA SER A 11 -22.64 3.46 17.00
C SER A 11 -23.67 4.48 17.50
N SER A 12 -24.82 4.03 18.00
CA SER A 12 -25.79 4.91 18.67
C SER A 12 -25.13 5.74 19.78
N GLU A 13 -24.25 5.12 20.55
CA GLU A 13 -23.52 5.74 21.65
C GLU A 13 -22.51 6.77 21.14
N ALA A 14 -21.75 6.45 20.09
CA ALA A 14 -20.80 7.38 19.47
C ALA A 14 -21.51 8.60 18.84
N ARG A 15 -22.68 8.39 18.22
CA ARG A 15 -23.52 9.48 17.69
C ARG A 15 -24.10 10.35 18.79
N ALA A 16 -24.56 9.75 19.89
CA ALA A 16 -25.05 10.48 21.05
C ALA A 16 -23.93 11.29 21.73
N LEU A 17 -22.74 10.71 21.87
CA LEU A 17 -21.56 11.40 22.41
C LEU A 17 -21.16 12.58 21.52
N ASN A 18 -21.11 12.40 20.19
CA ASN A 18 -20.87 13.50 19.26
C ASN A 18 -21.93 14.59 19.34
N LYS A 19 -23.21 14.24 19.47
CA LYS A 19 -24.27 15.25 19.66
C LYS A 19 -24.04 16.06 20.94
N ARG A 20 -23.74 15.39 22.06
CA ARG A 20 -23.45 16.03 23.34
C ARG A 20 -22.24 16.98 23.26
N LEU A 21 -21.10 16.47 22.76
CA LEU A 21 -19.87 17.25 22.65
C LEU A 21 -20.04 18.46 21.71
N ARG A 22 -20.86 18.31 20.66
CA ARG A 22 -21.20 19.41 19.74
C ARG A 22 -22.00 20.49 20.46
N GLU A 23 -23.06 20.12 21.16
CA GLU A 23 -23.92 21.05 21.91
C GLU A 23 -23.14 21.77 23.03
N GLU A 24 -22.28 21.04 23.75
CA GLU A 24 -21.40 21.61 24.78
C GLU A 24 -20.42 22.62 24.20
N HIS A 25 -19.78 22.27 23.08
CA HIS A 25 -18.83 23.17 22.45
C HIS A 25 -19.53 24.38 21.80
N GLU A 26 -20.70 24.21 21.19
CA GLU A 26 -21.49 25.33 20.65
C GLU A 26 -21.94 26.30 21.76
N ARG A 27 -22.35 25.80 22.93
CA ARG A 27 -22.62 26.67 24.11
C ARG A 27 -21.37 27.41 24.56
N PHE A 28 -20.24 26.72 24.67
CA PHE A 28 -18.97 27.35 25.01
C PHE A 28 -18.58 28.48 24.04
N LEU A 29 -18.84 28.31 22.74
CA LEU A 29 -18.58 29.33 21.72
C LEU A 29 -19.49 30.56 21.82
N LEU A 30 -20.67 30.47 22.47
CA LEU A 30 -21.51 31.64 22.73
C LEU A 30 -20.81 32.62 23.69
N GLU A 31 -20.14 32.08 24.70
CA GLU A 31 -19.39 32.84 25.70
C GLU A 31 -17.97 33.16 25.23
N ASN A 32 -17.40 32.31 24.38
CA ASN A 32 -16.02 32.39 23.91
C ASN A 32 -15.93 32.47 22.38
N PRO A 33 -16.50 33.50 21.74
CA PRO A 33 -16.67 33.52 20.30
C PRO A 33 -15.34 33.60 19.53
N ASN A 34 -14.25 34.05 20.17
CA ASN A 34 -12.93 34.15 19.54
C ASN A 34 -12.06 32.90 19.74
N TRP A 35 -12.58 31.86 20.40
CA TRP A 35 -11.80 30.68 20.70
C TRP A 35 -11.41 29.92 19.43
N VAL A 36 -10.20 29.37 19.45
CA VAL A 36 -9.65 28.52 18.40
C VAL A 36 -8.86 27.37 19.03
N PRO A 37 -8.75 26.22 18.35
CA PRO A 37 -7.80 25.17 18.73
C PRO A 37 -6.37 25.69 18.80
N ASN A 38 -5.51 24.98 19.52
CA ASN A 38 -4.13 25.39 19.72
C ASN A 38 -3.35 25.52 18.40
N GLU A 39 -3.68 24.65 17.45
CA GLU A 39 -3.11 24.56 16.11
C GLU A 39 -3.48 25.77 15.25
N LEU A 40 -4.56 26.48 15.61
CA LEU A 40 -5.08 27.65 14.89
C LEU A 40 -4.91 28.96 15.68
N ARG A 41 -4.02 29.00 16.68
CA ARG A 41 -3.76 30.21 17.51
C ARG A 41 -3.34 31.44 16.71
N LEU A 42 -2.80 31.26 15.51
CA LEU A 42 -2.41 32.35 14.60
C LEU A 42 -3.59 32.91 13.77
N LEU A 43 -4.78 32.28 13.83
CA LEU A 43 -5.95 32.74 13.10
C LEU A 43 -6.46 34.07 13.66
N PRO A 44 -6.70 35.10 12.82
CA PRO A 44 -7.21 36.38 13.28
C PRO A 44 -8.53 36.24 14.03
N LYS A 45 -8.63 36.86 15.23
CA LYS A 45 -9.80 36.75 16.13
C LYS A 45 -11.13 37.11 15.46
N ILE A 46 -11.11 38.05 14.53
CA ILE A 46 -12.30 38.47 13.77
C ILE A 46 -12.80 37.35 12.85
N ILE A 47 -11.89 36.61 12.21
CA ILE A 47 -12.21 35.47 11.34
C ILE A 47 -12.73 34.31 12.17
N ALA A 48 -12.04 33.96 13.26
CA ALA A 48 -12.49 32.93 14.21
C ALA A 48 -13.90 33.21 14.73
N ARG A 49 -14.16 34.45 15.16
CA ARG A 49 -15.47 34.92 15.62
C ARG A 49 -16.57 34.73 14.58
N THR A 50 -16.29 35.06 13.33
CA THR A 50 -17.27 34.92 12.24
C THR A 50 -17.59 33.45 11.97
N LEU A 51 -16.58 32.59 11.86
CA LEU A 51 -16.76 31.14 11.63
C LEU A 51 -17.53 30.47 12.78
N ASN A 52 -17.14 30.77 14.03
CA ASN A 52 -17.80 30.23 15.21
C ASN A 52 -19.27 30.68 15.34
N LYS A 53 -19.60 31.91 14.94
CA LYS A 53 -21.00 32.39 14.92
C LYS A 53 -21.85 31.75 13.83
N MET A 54 -21.25 31.34 12.72
CA MET A 54 -21.94 30.72 11.59
C MET A 54 -22.25 29.24 11.82
N CYS A 55 -21.40 28.53 12.56
CA CYS A 55 -21.51 27.09 12.79
C CYS A 55 -22.89 26.61 13.29
N PRO A 56 -23.53 27.24 14.31
CA PRO A 56 -24.82 26.76 14.82
C PRO A 56 -26.00 27.10 13.91
N LYS A 57 -25.80 27.96 12.90
CA LYS A 57 -26.86 28.56 12.09
C LYS A 57 -26.88 28.06 10.64
N THR A 58 -25.82 27.40 10.21
CA THR A 58 -25.64 26.98 8.82
C THR A 58 -25.58 25.46 8.74
N PRO A 59 -26.47 24.81 7.97
CA PRO A 59 -26.38 23.39 7.70
C PRO A 59 -24.98 23.04 7.14
N LEU A 60 -24.38 21.94 7.61
CA LEU A 60 -23.07 21.42 7.18
C LEU A 60 -21.82 22.20 7.64
N MET A 61 -21.95 23.29 8.40
CA MET A 61 -20.82 23.87 9.12
C MET A 61 -20.63 23.18 10.48
N VAL A 62 -19.36 23.02 10.88
CA VAL A 62 -18.94 22.42 12.15
C VAL A 62 -17.91 23.32 12.82
N PRO A 63 -17.75 23.23 14.17
CA PRO A 63 -16.80 24.07 14.87
C PRO A 63 -15.34 23.84 14.42
N LEU A 64 -14.48 24.84 14.61
CA LEU A 64 -13.04 24.68 14.39
C LEU A 64 -12.49 23.60 15.32
N GLY A 65 -11.72 22.65 14.77
CA GLY A 65 -11.19 21.49 15.51
C GLY A 65 -12.19 20.34 15.71
N TRP A 66 -13.43 20.45 15.20
CA TRP A 66 -14.45 19.40 15.35
C TRP A 66 -14.04 18.07 14.72
N ILE A 67 -13.52 18.13 13.49
CA ILE A 67 -13.09 16.98 12.69
C ILE A 67 -11.91 16.26 13.37
N ASP A 68 -10.95 17.01 13.88
CA ASP A 68 -9.71 16.47 14.44
C ASP A 68 -9.82 16.13 15.94
N GLY A 69 -10.99 16.37 16.55
CA GLY A 69 -11.23 16.11 17.97
C GLY A 69 -10.42 17.01 18.90
N THR A 70 -10.16 18.26 18.48
CA THR A 70 -9.38 19.26 19.22
C THR A 70 -10.24 20.41 19.75
N THR A 71 -11.57 20.21 19.81
CA THR A 71 -12.46 21.21 20.42
C THR A 71 -12.26 21.31 21.93
N TRP A 72 -12.72 22.42 22.52
CA TRP A 72 -12.74 22.55 23.98
C TRP A 72 -13.49 21.39 24.66
N ALA A 73 -14.63 20.96 24.12
CA ALA A 73 -15.40 19.85 24.71
C ALA A 73 -14.65 18.51 24.61
N ASP A 74 -13.90 18.29 23.52
CA ASP A 74 -13.04 17.11 23.41
C ASP A 74 -11.88 17.12 24.41
N MET A 75 -11.31 18.30 24.70
CA MET A 75 -10.28 18.45 25.72
C MET A 75 -10.82 18.16 27.12
N GLN A 76 -11.98 18.72 27.47
CA GLN A 76 -12.63 18.42 28.75
C GLN A 76 -13.00 16.94 28.89
N GLU A 77 -13.46 16.30 27.80
CA GLU A 77 -13.77 14.88 27.83
C GLU A 77 -12.52 14.03 28.08
N ARG A 78 -11.37 14.40 27.50
CA ARG A 78 -10.08 13.74 27.79
C ARG A 78 -9.64 13.93 29.24
N GLU A 79 -9.82 15.13 29.80
CA GLU A 79 -9.51 15.39 31.21
C GLU A 79 -10.41 14.58 32.15
N ARG A 80 -11.71 14.50 31.86
CA ARG A 80 -12.65 13.66 32.60
C ARG A 80 -12.23 12.19 32.56
N ILE A 81 -11.91 11.68 31.38
CA ILE A 81 -11.45 10.30 31.17
C ILE A 81 -10.15 10.04 31.94
N ALA A 82 -9.24 11.01 31.98
CA ALA A 82 -7.97 10.89 32.70
C ALA A 82 -8.14 10.64 34.21
N GLN A 83 -9.24 11.12 34.78
CA GLN A 83 -9.58 11.00 36.20
C GLN A 83 -10.35 9.72 36.57
N LEU A 84 -10.73 8.90 35.58
CA LEU A 84 -11.44 7.64 35.82
C LEU A 84 -10.50 6.52 36.28
N PRO A 85 -11.03 5.52 37.03
CA PRO A 85 -10.32 4.26 37.27
C PRO A 85 -9.92 3.58 35.95
N GLU A 86 -8.79 2.89 35.92
CA GLU A 86 -8.16 2.39 34.67
C GLU A 86 -9.11 1.57 33.76
N ARG A 87 -9.98 0.74 34.36
CA ARG A 87 -10.94 -0.06 33.59
C ARG A 87 -11.99 0.79 32.86
N GLU A 88 -12.42 1.89 33.47
CA GLU A 88 -13.40 2.82 32.91
C GLU A 88 -12.75 3.85 31.98
N LYS A 89 -11.54 4.30 32.32
CA LYS A 89 -10.71 5.16 31.48
C LYS A 89 -10.53 4.57 30.08
N LEU A 90 -10.18 3.29 29.99
CA LEU A 90 -9.98 2.61 28.70
C LEU A 90 -11.27 2.54 27.86
N LYS A 91 -12.41 2.27 28.52
CA LYS A 91 -13.72 2.19 27.87
C LYS A 91 -14.15 3.53 27.31
N ASP A 92 -14.04 4.59 28.11
CA ASP A 92 -14.49 5.93 27.72
C ASP A 92 -13.51 6.58 26.74
N ALA A 93 -12.19 6.36 26.88
CA ALA A 93 -11.20 6.77 25.88
C ALA A 93 -11.49 6.15 24.52
N LYS A 94 -11.85 4.87 24.47
CA LYS A 94 -12.25 4.20 23.24
C LYS A 94 -13.52 4.82 22.66
N ALA A 95 -14.55 5.03 23.48
CA ALA A 95 -15.80 5.63 23.05
C ALA A 95 -15.60 7.05 22.48
N HIS A 96 -14.73 7.86 23.11
CA HIS A 96 -14.39 9.19 22.63
C HIS A 96 -13.65 9.17 21.29
N ASN A 97 -12.66 8.29 21.15
CA ASN A 97 -11.92 8.10 19.89
C ASN A 97 -12.83 7.63 18.75
N ASP A 98 -13.72 6.68 19.02
CA ASP A 98 -14.69 6.17 18.05
C ASP A 98 -15.67 7.28 17.63
N ALA A 99 -16.11 8.13 18.56
CA ALA A 99 -16.91 9.31 18.26
C ALA A 99 -16.18 10.29 17.33
N ILE A 100 -14.90 10.61 17.59
CA ILE A 100 -14.09 11.49 16.71
C ILE A 100 -13.96 10.89 15.31
N ARG A 101 -13.64 9.60 15.19
CA ARG A 101 -13.54 8.90 13.89
C ARG A 101 -14.83 9.01 13.08
N GLY A 102 -15.98 8.96 13.74
CA GLY A 102 -17.29 9.13 13.11
C GLY A 102 -17.60 10.53 12.57
N ARG A 103 -16.78 11.55 12.86
CA ARG A 103 -16.97 12.94 12.39
C ARG A 103 -16.43 13.17 10.98
N CYS A 104 -15.50 12.32 10.54
CA CYS A 104 -14.78 12.45 9.27
C CYS A 104 -15.30 11.50 8.18
N PHE A 105 -16.58 11.60 7.84
CA PHE A 105 -17.06 11.08 6.54
C PHE A 105 -16.86 12.12 5.42
N ARG A 106 -15.63 12.61 5.30
CA ARG A 106 -15.13 13.36 4.13
C ARG A 106 -13.65 13.04 3.96
N ILE A 107 -13.38 12.23 2.94
CA ILE A 107 -12.06 11.70 2.56
C ILE A 107 -11.29 12.83 1.84
N PRO A 108 -10.11 13.29 2.31
CA PRO A 108 -9.20 13.95 1.39
C PRO A 108 -8.58 12.87 0.49
N ARG A 109 -8.52 13.16 -0.83
CA ARG A 109 -7.81 12.31 -1.79
C ARG A 109 -6.37 12.04 -1.29
N PRO A 110 -5.79 10.88 -1.58
CA PRO A 110 -4.37 10.66 -1.32
C PRO A 110 -3.55 11.79 -1.95
N TYR A 111 -2.55 12.27 -1.21
CA TYR A 111 -1.58 13.26 -1.67
C TYR A 111 -0.97 12.77 -2.99
N GLU A 112 -1.31 13.42 -4.10
CA GLU A 112 -0.59 13.23 -5.36
C GLU A 112 0.80 13.85 -5.16
N VAL A 113 1.79 13.01 -4.91
CA VAL A 113 3.20 13.43 -5.03
C VAL A 113 3.39 13.86 -6.47
N LYS A 114 3.54 15.16 -6.71
CA LYS A 114 3.95 15.66 -8.02
C LYS A 114 5.31 15.04 -8.32
N SER A 115 5.43 14.37 -9.46
CA SER A 115 6.65 13.66 -9.88
C SER A 115 7.92 14.52 -9.88
N GLU A 116 7.77 15.85 -9.83
CA GLU A 116 8.85 16.84 -9.88
C GLU A 116 9.30 17.33 -8.50
N GLU A 117 8.48 17.20 -7.44
CA GLU A 117 8.83 17.72 -6.10
C GLU A 117 9.77 16.80 -5.32
N ALA A 118 9.80 15.51 -5.64
CA ALA A 118 10.81 14.58 -5.11
C ALA A 118 12.21 14.74 -5.76
N ALA A 119 12.32 15.53 -6.83
CA ALA A 119 13.51 15.53 -7.69
C ALA A 119 14.47 16.71 -7.50
N PHE A 120 14.12 17.75 -6.71
CA PHE A 120 14.85 19.03 -6.79
C PHE A 120 15.70 19.45 -5.59
N LYS A 121 15.82 18.62 -4.54
CA LYS A 121 16.86 18.86 -3.52
C LYS A 121 18.07 17.96 -3.73
N SER A 122 19.10 18.57 -4.32
CA SER A 122 20.54 18.22 -4.29
C SER A 122 21.16 17.39 -5.44
N VAL A 123 20.91 17.74 -6.70
CA VAL A 123 21.62 17.15 -7.87
C VAL A 123 23.16 17.38 -7.89
N GLN A 124 23.75 18.12 -6.93
CA GLN A 124 25.20 18.43 -6.95
C GLN A 124 26.08 17.65 -5.96
N ALA A 125 25.53 16.78 -5.11
CA ALA A 125 26.35 15.90 -4.24
C ALA A 125 26.42 14.43 -4.74
N PHE A 126 25.91 14.15 -5.93
CA PHE A 126 25.42 12.82 -6.32
C PHE A 126 26.41 11.98 -7.17
N ALA A 127 27.66 12.42 -7.34
CA ALA A 127 28.63 11.81 -8.26
C ALA A 127 29.54 10.72 -7.65
N GLU A 128 29.61 10.59 -6.31
CA GLU A 128 30.53 9.65 -5.64
C GLU A 128 29.89 8.30 -5.26
N VAL A 129 28.56 8.19 -5.28
CA VAL A 129 27.82 6.99 -4.82
C VAL A 129 27.28 6.19 -6.01
N ASP A 130 27.62 4.89 -6.11
CA ASP A 130 27.04 4.00 -7.13
C ASP A 130 25.58 3.68 -6.82
N ARG A 131 24.68 4.42 -7.45
CA ARG A 131 23.22 4.31 -7.26
C ARG A 131 22.58 3.15 -7.99
N ARG A 132 23.34 2.31 -8.68
CA ARG A 132 22.84 1.08 -9.32
C ARG A 132 22.60 -0.05 -8.31
N VAL A 133 23.13 0.10 -7.10
CA VAL A 133 23.02 -0.86 -5.99
C VAL A 133 22.22 -0.21 -4.85
N PHE A 134 21.51 -1.04 -4.09
CA PHE A 134 20.87 -0.63 -2.85
C PHE A 134 21.89 -0.76 -1.71
N ASN A 135 22.32 0.36 -1.14
CA ASN A 135 23.21 0.39 0.02
C ASN A 135 22.79 1.50 1.01
N SER A 136 23.40 1.52 2.20
CA SER A 136 23.05 2.49 3.26
C SER A 136 23.31 3.95 2.87
N GLU A 137 24.30 4.22 2.03
CA GLU A 137 24.65 5.58 1.57
C GLU A 137 23.64 6.14 0.56
N THR A 138 22.81 5.26 -0.01
CA THR A 138 21.87 5.62 -1.06
C THR A 138 20.47 5.99 -0.55
N PHE A 139 20.25 5.95 0.76
CA PHE A 139 19.02 6.40 1.42
C PHE A 139 19.35 7.45 2.48
N ASP A 140 18.49 8.45 2.65
CA ASP A 140 18.63 9.48 3.70
C ASP A 140 18.31 8.91 5.11
N GLN A 141 17.69 7.74 5.15
CA GLN A 141 17.24 7.04 6.35
C GLN A 141 18.07 5.76 6.51
N VAL A 142 18.26 5.33 7.75
CA VAL A 142 18.90 4.04 8.04
C VAL A 142 17.94 2.92 7.60
N ILE A 143 18.32 2.20 6.55
CA ILE A 143 17.58 1.04 6.05
C ILE A 143 18.28 -0.24 6.55
N PRO A 144 17.55 -1.21 7.11
CA PRO A 144 18.12 -2.50 7.52
C PRO A 144 18.83 -3.20 6.35
N ASN A 145 19.98 -3.83 6.62
CA ASN A 145 20.79 -4.48 5.58
C ASN A 145 20.00 -5.57 4.85
N GLU A 146 19.10 -6.24 5.55
CA GLU A 146 18.30 -7.34 5.02
C GLU A 146 17.29 -6.87 3.97
N VAL A 147 16.81 -5.64 4.08
CA VAL A 147 15.99 -4.98 3.05
C VAL A 147 16.85 -4.66 1.83
N LEU A 148 18.04 -4.10 2.05
CA LEU A 148 18.98 -3.76 0.99
C LEU A 148 19.42 -5.01 0.21
N ASP A 149 19.75 -6.10 0.92
CA ASP A 149 20.14 -7.38 0.36
C ASP A 149 19.01 -7.99 -0.47
N ALA A 150 17.77 -8.00 0.04
CA ALA A 150 16.62 -8.48 -0.70
C ALA A 150 16.36 -7.67 -1.99
N PHE A 151 16.59 -6.34 -1.96
CA PHE A 151 16.46 -5.49 -3.14
C PHE A 151 17.55 -5.80 -4.17
N ASN A 152 18.80 -5.96 -3.72
CA ASN A 152 19.92 -6.32 -4.59
C ASN A 152 19.75 -7.70 -5.22
N GLU A 153 19.33 -8.71 -4.45
CA GLU A 153 19.03 -10.05 -4.96
C GLU A 153 17.92 -10.00 -6.02
N PHE A 154 16.87 -9.20 -5.80
CA PHE A 154 15.85 -8.99 -6.82
C PHE A 154 16.42 -8.34 -8.08
N TRP A 155 17.28 -7.33 -7.94
CA TRP A 155 17.93 -6.67 -9.08
C TRP A 155 18.81 -7.65 -9.89
N GLU A 156 19.55 -8.53 -9.22
CA GLU A 156 20.30 -9.58 -9.90
C GLU A 156 19.39 -10.57 -10.62
N ARG A 157 18.31 -11.00 -9.94
CA ARG A 157 17.37 -11.98 -10.46
C ARG A 157 16.55 -11.46 -11.65
N VAL A 158 16.14 -10.19 -11.67
CA VAL A 158 15.35 -9.62 -12.77
C VAL A 158 16.19 -9.49 -14.06
N ALA A 159 17.51 -9.32 -13.93
CA ALA A 159 18.44 -9.29 -15.06
C ALA A 159 18.66 -10.66 -15.72
N GLU A 160 18.52 -11.75 -14.96
CA GLU A 160 18.72 -13.12 -15.44
C GLU A 160 17.56 -13.63 -16.30
N PRO A 161 17.79 -14.58 -17.23
CA PRO A 161 16.69 -15.33 -17.81
C PRO A 161 15.88 -16.03 -16.72
N GLY A 162 14.56 -15.97 -16.83
CA GLY A 162 13.65 -16.69 -15.95
C GLY A 162 13.30 -18.07 -16.48
N GLU A 163 12.19 -18.59 -16.00
CA GLU A 163 11.66 -19.87 -16.42
C GLU A 163 11.05 -19.77 -17.82
N TRP A 164 10.50 -18.63 -18.21
CA TRP A 164 9.74 -18.40 -19.43
C TRP A 164 10.21 -17.21 -20.26
N TRP A 165 10.75 -16.16 -19.64
CA TRP A 165 11.27 -14.98 -20.33
C TRP A 165 12.80 -14.92 -20.33
N SER A 166 13.39 -14.44 -21.42
CA SER A 166 14.83 -14.11 -21.45
C SER A 166 15.11 -12.87 -20.59
N GLY A 167 16.37 -12.66 -20.19
CA GLY A 167 16.75 -11.46 -19.44
C GLY A 167 16.34 -10.16 -20.16
N LYS A 168 16.48 -10.11 -21.50
CA LYS A 168 16.04 -8.95 -22.30
C LYS A 168 14.53 -8.72 -22.19
N GLU A 169 13.72 -9.76 -22.32
CA GLU A 169 12.26 -9.67 -22.20
C GLU A 169 11.83 -9.27 -20.79
N ARG A 170 12.48 -9.79 -19.75
CA ARG A 170 12.20 -9.43 -18.34
C ARG A 170 12.47 -7.94 -18.08
N ILE A 171 13.59 -7.41 -18.58
CA ILE A 171 13.89 -5.98 -18.47
C ILE A 171 12.90 -5.13 -19.29
N ALA A 172 12.51 -5.56 -20.50
CA ALA A 172 11.48 -4.87 -21.27
C ALA A 172 10.10 -4.86 -20.58
N ILE A 173 9.74 -5.95 -19.89
CA ILE A 173 8.53 -6.00 -19.04
C ILE A 173 8.68 -5.02 -17.87
N ALA A 174 9.83 -5.01 -17.18
CA ALA A 174 10.10 -4.07 -16.08
C ALA A 174 10.01 -2.60 -16.51
N GLU A 175 10.50 -2.26 -17.71
CA GLU A 175 10.34 -0.92 -18.29
C GLU A 175 8.85 -0.58 -18.53
N GLU A 176 8.08 -1.53 -19.06
CA GLU A 176 6.65 -1.35 -19.32
C GLU A 176 5.87 -1.17 -18.00
N ILE A 177 6.22 -1.91 -16.95
CA ILE A 177 5.68 -1.73 -15.60
C ILE A 177 5.88 -0.29 -15.14
N ARG A 178 7.11 0.24 -15.25
CA ARG A 178 7.40 1.62 -14.84
C ARG A 178 6.61 2.65 -15.64
N LYS A 179 6.49 2.46 -16.97
CA LYS A 179 5.69 3.35 -17.83
C LYS A 179 4.20 3.30 -17.46
N ALA A 180 3.67 2.11 -17.23
CA ALA A 180 2.26 1.91 -16.84
C ALA A 180 1.96 2.50 -15.46
N HIS A 181 2.83 2.27 -14.48
CA HIS A 181 2.70 2.82 -13.13
C HIS A 181 2.72 4.35 -13.12
N ASP A 182 3.61 4.97 -13.91
CA ASP A 182 3.67 6.42 -14.08
C ASP A 182 2.51 6.98 -14.93
N LYS A 183 1.51 6.16 -15.30
CA LYS A 183 0.36 6.51 -16.14
C LYS A 183 0.75 7.09 -17.51
N LYS A 184 1.93 6.73 -18.01
CA LYS A 184 2.46 7.18 -19.32
C LYS A 184 1.92 6.35 -20.49
N VAL A 185 1.21 5.25 -20.20
CA VAL A 185 0.69 4.32 -21.20
C VAL A 185 -0.83 4.34 -21.15
N LYS A 186 -1.46 4.59 -22.30
CA LYS A 186 -2.91 4.50 -22.46
C LYS A 186 -3.31 3.06 -22.81
N PRO A 187 -4.49 2.59 -22.38
CA PRO A 187 -5.00 1.28 -22.79
C PRO A 187 -5.21 1.23 -24.31
N GLN A 188 -5.01 0.05 -24.91
CA GLN A 188 -5.30 -0.15 -26.34
C GLN A 188 -6.80 -0.11 -26.68
N ASN A 189 -7.68 -0.30 -25.70
CA ASN A 189 -9.15 -0.26 -25.84
C ASN A 189 -9.73 -1.21 -26.91
N ILE A 190 -9.08 -2.35 -27.14
CA ILE A 190 -9.57 -3.43 -27.99
C ILE A 190 -9.49 -4.78 -27.25
N PRO A 191 -10.27 -5.79 -27.64
CA PRO A 191 -10.19 -7.14 -27.08
C PRO A 191 -8.77 -7.73 -27.15
N LEU A 192 -8.36 -8.50 -26.13
CA LEU A 192 -6.98 -9.03 -26.05
C LEU A 192 -6.60 -9.91 -27.26
N ASN A 193 -7.54 -10.70 -27.78
CA ASN A 193 -7.33 -11.57 -28.94
C ASN A 193 -7.12 -10.81 -30.26
N GLU A 194 -7.47 -9.51 -30.32
CA GLU A 194 -7.20 -8.64 -31.46
C GLU A 194 -5.84 -7.94 -31.36
N ILE A 195 -5.21 -7.98 -30.19
CA ILE A 195 -3.88 -7.41 -29.97
C ILE A 195 -2.81 -8.41 -30.44
N SER A 196 -1.88 -7.94 -31.26
CA SER A 196 -0.81 -8.80 -31.79
C SER A 196 0.08 -9.38 -30.68
N ASP A 197 0.26 -10.70 -30.73
CA ASP A 197 1.18 -11.48 -29.90
C ASP A 197 2.61 -11.51 -30.45
N LYS A 198 2.83 -10.97 -31.65
CA LYS A 198 4.14 -10.92 -32.30
C LYS A 198 4.99 -9.80 -31.70
N PRO A 199 6.26 -10.06 -31.33
CA PRO A 199 7.17 -9.01 -30.88
C PRO A 199 7.33 -7.94 -31.97
N LYS A 200 6.97 -6.69 -31.64
CA LYS A 200 7.28 -5.51 -32.47
C LYS A 200 8.64 -4.93 -32.12
N SER A 201 9.05 -5.11 -30.86
CA SER A 201 10.38 -4.81 -30.32
C SER A 201 10.85 -6.05 -29.55
N ILE A 202 11.25 -5.90 -28.29
CA ILE A 202 11.64 -7.03 -27.42
C ILE A 202 10.41 -7.84 -26.98
N ILE A 203 9.31 -7.18 -26.63
CA ILE A 203 8.04 -7.80 -26.23
C ILE A 203 6.92 -7.43 -27.21
N SER A 204 5.83 -8.21 -27.20
CA SER A 204 4.68 -7.98 -28.09
C SER A 204 3.72 -6.93 -27.53
N PRO A 205 2.90 -6.29 -28.40
CA PRO A 205 1.82 -5.42 -27.97
C PRO A 205 0.86 -6.09 -26.97
N LEU A 206 0.59 -7.39 -27.12
CA LEU A 206 -0.23 -8.15 -26.19
C LEU A 206 0.42 -8.22 -24.80
N THR A 207 1.72 -8.51 -24.73
CA THR A 207 2.46 -8.51 -23.47
C THR A 207 2.43 -7.13 -22.82
N GLN A 208 2.59 -6.05 -23.60
CA GLN A 208 2.52 -4.68 -23.08
C GLN A 208 1.15 -4.34 -22.47
N GLU A 209 0.05 -4.67 -23.16
CA GLU A 209 -1.30 -4.40 -22.63
C GLU A 209 -1.60 -5.21 -21.36
N ILE A 210 -1.19 -6.49 -21.32
CA ILE A 210 -1.36 -7.33 -20.13
C ILE A 210 -0.53 -6.78 -18.97
N THR A 211 0.75 -6.43 -19.20
CA THR A 211 1.61 -5.78 -18.20
C THR A 211 0.98 -4.49 -17.68
N ARG A 212 0.47 -3.63 -18.58
CA ARG A 212 -0.18 -2.38 -18.21
C ARG A 212 -1.40 -2.62 -17.32
N LYS A 213 -2.33 -3.49 -17.73
CA LYS A 213 -3.55 -3.75 -16.97
C LYS A 213 -3.25 -4.35 -15.59
N VAL A 214 -2.36 -5.34 -15.51
CA VAL A 214 -1.92 -5.92 -14.23
C VAL A 214 -1.27 -4.87 -13.33
N THR A 215 -0.50 -3.93 -13.90
CA THR A 215 0.25 -2.92 -13.12
C THR A 215 -0.65 -1.82 -12.56
N CYS A 216 -1.62 -1.30 -13.33
CA CYS A 216 -2.36 -0.09 -12.95
C CYS A 216 -3.89 -0.24 -12.90
N GLU A 217 -4.42 -1.41 -13.29
CA GLU A 217 -5.85 -1.73 -13.30
C GLU A 217 -6.10 -3.15 -12.76
N SER A 218 -5.30 -3.60 -11.80
CA SER A 218 -5.42 -4.93 -11.20
C SER A 218 -6.80 -5.18 -10.58
N TYR A 219 -7.45 -4.14 -10.04
CA TYR A 219 -8.82 -4.18 -9.54
C TYR A 219 -9.89 -4.51 -10.61
N LYS A 220 -9.56 -4.38 -11.90
CA LYS A 220 -10.43 -4.75 -13.02
C LYS A 220 -10.15 -6.15 -13.57
N ILE A 221 -9.30 -6.93 -12.90
CA ILE A 221 -8.98 -8.29 -13.31
C ILE A 221 -9.95 -9.23 -12.61
N ASP A 222 -10.82 -9.86 -13.39
CA ASP A 222 -11.67 -10.95 -12.97
C ASP A 222 -11.12 -12.30 -13.48
N LYS A 223 -11.83 -13.38 -13.13
CA LYS A 223 -11.44 -14.75 -13.47
C LYS A 223 -11.42 -14.95 -14.98
N GLU A 224 -12.42 -14.42 -15.68
CA GLU A 224 -12.60 -14.55 -17.12
C GLU A 224 -11.46 -13.85 -17.88
N TRP A 225 -11.14 -12.61 -17.49
CA TRP A 225 -10.04 -11.87 -18.09
C TRP A 225 -8.70 -12.56 -17.85
N ALA A 226 -8.44 -13.02 -16.62
CA ALA A 226 -7.20 -13.70 -16.30
C ALA A 226 -7.04 -15.04 -17.03
N ALA A 227 -8.13 -15.81 -17.15
CA ALA A 227 -8.14 -17.05 -17.94
C ALA A 227 -7.85 -16.77 -19.42
N HIS A 228 -8.46 -15.75 -20.01
CA HIS A 228 -8.23 -15.36 -21.40
C HIS A 228 -6.79 -14.85 -21.62
N ALA A 229 -6.27 -14.01 -20.73
CA ALA A 229 -4.87 -13.57 -20.78
C ALA A 229 -3.90 -14.76 -20.67
N THR A 230 -4.21 -15.73 -19.81
CA THR A 230 -3.45 -16.96 -19.64
C THR A 230 -3.51 -17.85 -20.88
N GLU A 231 -4.66 -17.97 -21.52
CA GLU A 231 -4.84 -18.74 -22.77
C GLU A 231 -3.98 -18.17 -23.90
N LEU A 232 -3.99 -16.84 -24.08
CA LEU A 232 -3.24 -16.17 -25.14
C LEU A 232 -1.72 -16.18 -24.91
N MET A 233 -1.27 -16.01 -23.66
CA MET A 233 0.16 -15.89 -23.34
C MET A 233 0.82 -17.22 -22.94
N GLY A 234 0.03 -18.16 -22.44
CA GLY A 234 0.47 -19.36 -21.74
C GLY A 234 0.70 -19.12 -20.24
N PRO A 235 0.42 -20.12 -19.38
CA PRO A 235 0.44 -19.96 -17.92
C PRO A 235 1.81 -19.57 -17.35
N GLY A 236 2.90 -20.05 -17.95
CA GLY A 236 4.24 -19.75 -17.48
C GLY A 236 4.66 -18.30 -17.72
N LYS A 237 4.49 -17.83 -18.95
CA LYS A 237 4.79 -16.43 -19.31
C LYS A 237 3.92 -15.45 -18.53
N TYR A 238 2.63 -15.77 -18.35
CA TYR A 238 1.72 -14.97 -17.54
C TYR A 238 2.15 -14.93 -16.08
N SER A 239 2.43 -16.09 -15.45
CA SER A 239 2.87 -16.17 -14.05
C SER A 239 4.20 -15.45 -13.80
N GLU A 240 5.16 -15.56 -14.72
CA GLU A 240 6.43 -14.84 -14.62
C GLU A 240 6.26 -13.33 -14.82
N LEU A 241 5.38 -12.89 -15.72
CA LEU A 241 5.07 -11.47 -15.85
C LEU A 241 4.51 -10.92 -14.54
N LEU A 242 3.56 -11.63 -13.92
CA LEU A 242 3.04 -11.25 -12.60
C LEU A 242 4.14 -11.19 -11.54
N SER A 243 5.09 -12.15 -11.56
CA SER A 243 6.19 -12.17 -10.60
C SER A 243 7.09 -10.93 -10.69
N ILE A 244 7.35 -10.44 -11.91
CA ILE A 244 8.13 -9.20 -12.11
C ILE A 244 7.35 -7.99 -11.57
N VAL A 245 6.03 -7.91 -11.83
CA VAL A 245 5.17 -6.82 -11.32
C VAL A 245 5.21 -6.77 -9.80
N VAL A 246 4.94 -7.90 -9.13
CA VAL A 246 4.82 -7.93 -7.66
C VAL A 246 6.14 -7.73 -6.94
N ASN A 247 7.27 -8.02 -7.58
CA ASN A 247 8.59 -7.80 -7.00
C ASN A 247 9.10 -6.38 -7.27
N LEU A 248 8.87 -5.82 -8.46
CA LEU A 248 9.38 -4.50 -8.83
C LEU A 248 8.63 -3.35 -8.15
N LEU A 249 7.29 -3.39 -8.15
CA LEU A 249 6.49 -2.27 -7.66
C LEU A 249 6.77 -1.93 -6.19
N PRO A 250 6.84 -2.89 -5.24
CA PRO A 250 7.16 -2.58 -3.85
C PRO A 250 8.52 -1.90 -3.68
N VAL A 251 9.56 -2.34 -4.40
CA VAL A 251 10.89 -1.74 -4.34
C VAL A 251 10.89 -0.30 -4.87
N ASP A 252 10.23 -0.07 -6.02
CA ASP A 252 10.10 1.26 -6.60
C ASP A 252 9.27 2.21 -5.72
N ILE A 253 8.19 1.72 -5.09
CA ILE A 253 7.37 2.47 -4.14
C ILE A 253 8.19 2.81 -2.89
N PHE A 254 8.93 1.84 -2.36
CA PHE A 254 9.80 2.04 -1.20
C PHE A 254 10.82 3.16 -1.43
N CYS A 255 11.49 3.15 -2.59
CA CYS A 255 12.43 4.21 -2.97
C CYS A 255 11.75 5.59 -2.96
N ARG A 256 10.61 5.71 -3.64
CA ARG A 256 9.87 6.99 -3.73
C ARG A 256 9.41 7.49 -2.35
N LEU A 257 8.87 6.60 -1.52
CA LEU A 257 8.41 6.95 -0.16
C LEU A 257 9.57 7.33 0.78
N SER A 258 10.74 6.74 0.55
CA SER A 258 11.97 7.06 1.29
C SER A 258 12.69 8.32 0.78
N GLY A 259 12.07 9.07 -0.15
CA GLY A 259 12.64 10.30 -0.69
C GLY A 259 13.76 10.09 -1.72
N ARG A 260 13.94 8.86 -2.22
CA ARG A 260 15.00 8.49 -3.16
C ARG A 260 14.46 8.26 -4.58
N PRO A 261 15.18 8.70 -5.64
CA PRO A 261 14.89 8.27 -7.01
C PRO A 261 14.94 6.74 -7.16
N VAL A 262 14.02 6.17 -7.94
CA VAL A 262 14.05 4.74 -8.28
C VAL A 262 15.36 4.36 -8.97
N VAL A 263 15.90 3.19 -8.65
CA VAL A 263 17.18 2.70 -9.20
C VAL A 263 17.01 2.36 -10.69
N SER A 264 18.03 2.60 -11.51
CA SER A 264 17.98 2.21 -12.93
C SER A 264 17.85 0.69 -13.08
N LEU A 265 17.09 0.21 -14.07
CA LEU A 265 16.97 -1.22 -14.32
C LEU A 265 18.34 -1.81 -14.68
N PRO A 266 18.63 -3.05 -14.25
CA PRO A 266 19.93 -3.66 -14.48
C PRO A 266 20.10 -4.05 -15.96
N VAL A 267 21.35 -4.22 -16.38
CA VAL A 267 21.66 -4.71 -17.73
C VAL A 267 21.22 -6.17 -17.86
N PRO A 268 20.44 -6.54 -18.89
CA PRO A 268 19.96 -7.92 -19.03
C PRO A 268 21.12 -8.89 -19.27
N LYS A 269 21.15 -9.98 -18.49
CA LYS A 269 22.09 -11.09 -18.69
C LYS A 269 21.62 -11.99 -19.82
N SER A 270 22.58 -12.53 -20.58
CA SER A 270 22.31 -13.48 -21.66
C SER A 270 21.93 -14.86 -21.13
N GLY A 271 21.11 -15.59 -21.87
CA GLY A 271 20.77 -16.98 -21.59
C GLY A 271 19.39 -17.32 -22.12
N LYS A 272 19.02 -18.61 -22.03
CA LYS A 272 17.70 -19.09 -22.44
C LYS A 272 16.81 -19.32 -21.21
N PRO A 273 15.50 -19.11 -21.33
CA PRO A 273 14.59 -19.51 -20.26
C PRO A 273 14.63 -21.02 -20.04
N THR A 274 14.45 -21.47 -18.80
CA THR A 274 14.58 -22.90 -18.45
C THR A 274 13.42 -23.75 -18.96
N LYS A 275 12.23 -23.15 -19.11
CA LYS A 275 10.95 -23.77 -19.49
C LYS A 275 10.54 -24.93 -18.57
N GLN A 276 10.96 -24.89 -17.32
CA GLN A 276 10.63 -25.91 -16.33
C GLN A 276 9.31 -25.56 -15.61
N VAL A 277 8.41 -26.54 -15.54
CA VAL A 277 7.20 -26.46 -14.72
C VAL A 277 7.49 -27.22 -13.42
N PRO A 278 7.32 -26.60 -12.25
CA PRO A 278 7.48 -27.30 -10.97
C PRO A 278 6.49 -28.45 -10.80
N GLU A 279 6.85 -29.46 -10.02
CA GLU A 279 5.96 -30.57 -9.69
C GLU A 279 4.79 -30.12 -8.81
N GLY A 280 3.66 -30.82 -8.91
CA GLY A 280 2.48 -30.58 -8.05
C GLY A 280 1.69 -29.30 -8.35
N ILE A 281 1.98 -28.64 -9.47
CA ILE A 281 1.22 -27.48 -9.96
C ILE A 281 -0.18 -27.92 -10.43
N VAL A 282 -1.20 -27.23 -9.94
CA VAL A 282 -2.59 -27.39 -10.36
C VAL A 282 -3.19 -26.05 -10.73
N SER A 283 -4.15 -26.06 -11.66
CA SER A 283 -5.09 -24.94 -11.81
C SER A 283 -6.09 -25.00 -10.67
N GLY A 284 -6.37 -23.86 -10.03
CA GLY A 284 -7.19 -23.80 -8.82
C GLY A 284 -8.09 -22.57 -8.78
N GLU A 285 -8.38 -22.10 -7.57
CA GLU A 285 -9.26 -20.94 -7.33
C GLU A 285 -8.58 -19.59 -7.66
N ALA A 286 -7.25 -19.54 -7.70
CA ALA A 286 -6.53 -18.36 -8.14
C ALA A 286 -6.46 -18.22 -9.66
N TYR A 287 -6.09 -17.01 -10.07
CA TYR A 287 -5.90 -16.60 -11.45
C TYR A 287 -4.59 -17.09 -12.06
N VAL A 288 -3.78 -17.85 -11.31
CA VAL A 288 -2.57 -18.50 -11.77
C VAL A 288 -2.45 -19.92 -11.19
N PRO A 289 -1.81 -20.86 -11.91
CA PRO A 289 -1.58 -22.19 -11.38
C PRO A 289 -0.57 -22.17 -10.23
N TRP A 290 -0.85 -22.94 -9.19
CA TRP A 290 -0.03 -23.00 -7.97
C TRP A 290 0.11 -24.43 -7.45
N VAL A 291 0.97 -24.66 -6.46
CA VAL A 291 1.10 -25.99 -5.86
C VAL A 291 -0.15 -26.31 -5.02
N LYS A 292 -0.74 -27.51 -5.21
CA LYS A 292 -1.97 -27.92 -4.50
C LYS A 292 -1.73 -28.18 -3.00
N GLU A 293 -0.72 -28.99 -2.70
CA GLU A 293 -0.37 -29.35 -1.33
C GLU A 293 0.55 -28.26 -0.77
N TRP A 294 0.07 -27.54 0.24
CA TRP A 294 0.81 -26.42 0.80
C TRP A 294 0.54 -26.28 2.30
N ILE A 295 1.61 -26.04 3.05
CA ILE A 295 1.54 -25.75 4.47
C ILE A 295 1.87 -24.26 4.64
N GLY A 296 0.90 -23.51 5.16
CA GLY A 296 1.00 -22.08 5.40
C GLY A 296 0.01 -21.25 4.58
N PRO A 297 0.14 -19.91 4.60
CA PRO A 297 -0.79 -19.01 3.93
C PRO A 297 -0.80 -19.19 2.41
N ASN A 298 -1.99 -19.14 1.80
CA ASN A 298 -2.18 -19.26 0.34
C ASN A 298 -1.38 -18.22 -0.45
N VAL A 299 -1.21 -17.00 0.09
CA VAL A 299 -0.42 -15.96 -0.57
C VAL A 299 1.02 -16.41 -0.83
N SER A 300 1.61 -17.22 0.04
CA SER A 300 2.99 -17.72 -0.12
C SER A 300 3.18 -18.65 -1.32
N ARG A 301 2.11 -19.32 -1.77
CA ARG A 301 2.13 -20.19 -2.95
C ARG A 301 1.60 -19.55 -4.24
N ALA A 302 1.20 -18.27 -4.20
CA ALA A 302 0.57 -17.60 -5.35
C ALA A 302 1.40 -17.65 -6.64
N LEU A 303 2.73 -17.71 -6.55
CA LEU A 303 3.64 -17.76 -7.71
C LEU A 303 4.44 -19.07 -7.78
N SER A 304 3.89 -20.18 -7.30
CA SER A 304 4.60 -21.48 -7.32
C SER A 304 5.03 -21.91 -8.72
N TYR A 305 4.38 -21.43 -9.80
CA TYR A 305 4.78 -21.72 -11.18
C TYR A 305 6.18 -21.20 -11.54
N VAL A 306 6.64 -20.15 -10.85
CA VAL A 306 7.94 -19.49 -11.04
C VAL A 306 8.69 -19.41 -9.72
N GLN A 307 9.10 -20.59 -9.24
CA GLN A 307 9.57 -20.79 -7.87
C GLN A 307 10.73 -19.87 -7.49
N LYS A 308 11.68 -19.60 -8.40
CA LYS A 308 12.83 -18.71 -8.11
C LYS A 308 12.38 -17.27 -7.85
N ASP A 309 11.48 -16.75 -8.67
CA ASP A 309 10.93 -15.40 -8.47
C ASP A 309 9.98 -15.34 -7.25
N ASN A 310 9.29 -16.44 -6.94
CA ASN A 310 8.49 -16.55 -5.71
C ASN A 310 9.37 -16.53 -4.44
N GLN A 311 10.55 -17.16 -4.47
CA GLN A 311 11.52 -17.12 -3.38
C GLN A 311 12.02 -15.70 -3.14
N ILE A 312 12.36 -14.97 -4.21
CA ILE A 312 12.70 -13.54 -4.11
C ILE A 312 11.54 -12.73 -3.54
N ARG A 313 10.31 -12.98 -4.00
CA ARG A 313 9.12 -12.31 -3.43
C ARG A 313 9.00 -12.55 -1.93
N MET A 314 9.21 -13.78 -1.48
CA MET A 314 9.12 -14.08 -0.06
C MET A 314 10.26 -13.43 0.74
N LYS A 315 11.47 -13.29 0.20
CA LYS A 315 12.55 -12.52 0.84
C LYS A 315 12.20 -11.03 0.95
N LEU A 316 11.64 -10.44 -0.10
CA LEU A 316 11.16 -9.05 -0.10
C LEU A 316 10.05 -8.85 0.95
N VAL A 317 9.07 -9.75 0.98
CA VAL A 317 7.97 -9.74 1.95
C VAL A 317 8.52 -9.90 3.38
N SER A 318 9.46 -10.82 3.59
CA SER A 318 10.07 -11.03 4.90
C SER A 318 10.87 -9.83 5.40
N SER A 319 11.72 -9.26 4.55
CA SER A 319 12.59 -8.13 4.93
C SER A 319 11.81 -6.84 5.18
N MET A 320 10.76 -6.54 4.41
CA MET A 320 10.02 -5.28 4.54
C MET A 320 8.89 -5.31 5.57
N TYR A 321 8.36 -6.49 5.91
CA TYR A 321 7.09 -6.58 6.63
C TYR A 321 7.09 -7.54 7.83
N LEU A 322 7.97 -8.55 7.86
CA LEU A 322 7.79 -9.70 8.77
C LEU A 322 8.95 -9.94 9.72
N GLY A 323 10.10 -9.31 9.49
CA GLY A 323 11.33 -9.67 10.18
C GLY A 323 11.82 -11.07 9.76
N LEU A 324 13.13 -11.29 9.87
CA LEU A 324 13.76 -12.57 9.54
C LEU A 324 13.88 -13.49 10.76
N GLU A 325 13.56 -13.00 11.96
CA GLU A 325 13.72 -13.78 13.18
C GLU A 325 12.70 -14.91 13.25
N ASN A 326 13.24 -16.12 13.35
CA ASN A 326 12.52 -17.28 13.79
C ASN A 326 12.10 -17.02 15.25
N ALA A 327 10.79 -17.02 15.51
CA ALA A 327 10.31 -17.12 16.89
C ALA A 327 10.94 -18.35 17.56
N PRO A 328 11.08 -18.37 18.90
CA PRO A 328 11.50 -19.58 19.62
C PRO A 328 10.61 -20.75 19.21
N GLY A 329 11.16 -21.73 18.47
CA GLY A 329 10.40 -22.80 17.82
C GLY A 329 10.52 -22.88 16.29
N GLY A 330 11.22 -21.95 15.63
CA GLY A 330 11.53 -22.05 14.19
C GLY A 330 10.44 -21.53 13.24
N GLU A 331 9.36 -20.94 13.78
CA GLU A 331 8.30 -20.32 12.98
C GLU A 331 8.63 -18.84 12.72
N THR A 332 8.50 -18.40 11.47
CA THR A 332 8.59 -16.97 11.13
C THR A 332 7.42 -16.20 11.73
N LYS A 333 7.60 -14.91 12.08
CA LYS A 333 6.51 -14.03 12.57
C LYS A 333 5.28 -14.02 11.64
N PHE A 334 5.51 -14.27 10.35
CA PHE A 334 4.46 -14.43 9.32
C PHE A 334 3.54 -15.63 9.54
N ILE A 335 4.10 -16.77 9.93
CA ILE A 335 3.33 -17.99 10.17
C ILE A 335 2.68 -17.92 11.55
N SER A 336 3.43 -17.47 12.56
CA SER A 336 2.92 -17.37 13.93
C SER A 336 1.92 -16.23 14.11
N MET A 337 1.94 -15.23 13.22
CA MET A 337 1.14 -14.00 13.27
C MET A 337 1.31 -13.26 14.61
N ARG A 338 2.52 -13.31 15.20
CA ARG A 338 2.89 -12.67 16.46
C ARG A 338 3.99 -11.64 16.22
N TRP A 339 3.68 -10.39 16.54
CA TRP A 339 4.63 -9.28 16.62
C TRP A 339 4.98 -9.09 18.10
N ASP A 340 6.26 -8.94 18.41
CA ASP A 340 6.75 -8.63 19.76
C ASP A 340 6.63 -7.13 20.06
N GLU A 341 6.95 -6.74 21.29
CA GLU A 341 6.85 -5.35 21.75
C GLU A 341 7.99 -4.46 21.22
N ASP A 342 9.02 -5.05 20.60
CA ASP A 342 10.17 -4.33 20.05
C ASP A 342 9.91 -3.79 18.63
N GLU A 343 8.78 -4.15 18.02
CA GLU A 343 8.36 -3.66 16.70
C GLU A 343 7.75 -2.25 16.78
N PRO A 344 8.04 -1.36 15.81
CA PRO A 344 7.51 0.00 15.80
C PRO A 344 5.99 0.06 15.61
N LEU A 345 5.38 -1.00 15.05
CA LEU A 345 3.95 -1.15 14.89
C LEU A 345 3.49 -2.50 15.45
N ASN A 346 2.45 -2.49 16.27
CA ASN A 346 1.80 -3.72 16.68
C ASN A 346 0.93 -4.31 15.56
N ARG A 347 0.57 -5.59 15.71
CA ARG A 347 -0.25 -6.31 14.72
C ARG A 347 -1.54 -5.58 14.33
N ALA A 348 -2.28 -5.00 15.27
CA ALA A 348 -3.54 -4.34 14.95
C ALA A 348 -3.34 -3.10 14.05
N GLN A 349 -2.23 -2.37 14.23
CA GLN A 349 -1.87 -1.25 13.36
C GLN A 349 -1.46 -1.73 11.96
N VAL A 350 -0.66 -2.80 11.90
CA VAL A 350 -0.23 -3.43 10.66
C VAL A 350 -1.43 -3.91 9.84
N GLU A 351 -2.36 -4.65 10.46
CA GLU A 351 -3.59 -5.14 9.81
C GLU A 351 -4.50 -3.99 9.35
N LEU A 352 -4.59 -2.90 10.12
CA LEU A 352 -5.35 -1.71 9.71
C LEU A 352 -4.75 -1.05 8.46
N ILE A 353 -3.42 -0.95 8.40
CA ILE A 353 -2.71 -0.41 7.22
C ILE A 353 -2.91 -1.34 6.02
N ALA A 354 -2.78 -2.66 6.22
CA ALA A 354 -2.99 -3.65 5.18
C ALA A 354 -4.43 -3.60 4.64
N ALA A 355 -5.44 -3.64 5.52
CA ALA A 355 -6.85 -3.54 5.13
C ALA A 355 -7.17 -2.25 4.39
N ARG A 356 -6.62 -1.11 4.84
CA ARG A 356 -6.77 0.17 4.15
C ARG A 356 -6.10 0.18 2.78
N THR A 357 -4.90 -0.39 2.67
CA THR A 357 -4.18 -0.52 1.40
C THR A 357 -4.97 -1.37 0.42
N SER A 358 -5.51 -2.50 0.87
CA SER A 358 -6.38 -3.37 0.07
C SER A 358 -7.65 -2.64 -0.37
N ALA A 359 -8.33 -1.92 0.53
CA ALA A 359 -9.55 -1.19 0.20
C ALA A 359 -9.32 -0.05 -0.81
N ILE A 360 -8.22 0.69 -0.68
CA ILE A 360 -7.88 1.78 -1.62
C ILE A 360 -7.53 1.22 -3.01
N ASN A 361 -6.85 0.07 -3.06
CA ASN A 361 -6.45 -0.56 -4.31
C ASN A 361 -7.50 -1.53 -4.87
N GLU A 362 -8.68 -1.62 -4.24
CA GLU A 362 -9.74 -2.58 -4.59
C GLU A 362 -9.20 -4.02 -4.73
N CYS A 363 -8.25 -4.39 -3.88
CA CYS A 363 -7.58 -5.68 -3.88
C CYS A 363 -8.26 -6.61 -2.87
N PHE A 364 -9.28 -7.32 -3.35
CA PHE A 364 -10.06 -8.28 -2.56
C PHE A 364 -9.72 -9.72 -2.98
N TYR A 365 -9.62 -10.62 -2.00
CA TYR A 365 -9.36 -12.05 -2.20
C TYR A 365 -10.64 -12.84 -2.46
#